data_AF-A0A7R9ZEY8-F1
#
_entry.id   AF-A0A7R9ZEY8-F1
#
_cell.length_a   1.000
_cell.length_b   1.000
_cell.length_c   1.000
_cell.angle_alpha   90.00
_cell.angle_beta   90.00
_cell.angle_gamma   90.00
#
_symmetry.space_group_name_H-M   'P 1'
#
loop_
_entity.id
_entity.type
_entity.pdbx_description
1 polymer ?
#
loop_
_entity_poly.entity_id
_entity_poly.type
_entity_poly.pdbx_seq_one_letter_code
_entity_poly.pdbx_strand_id
1 'polypeptide(L)'
;AGSHPGAVPTRRYRSALLGPLRSLCDRNDFLREAVAGVLRSTLTVMNFLARVLLWTSVVATVAGVVWYSRELKLNGTDPHLIAWFSAGAFVLLGFPISIYGIFMHLSNYYQPNVQCFVVRILWMVPIYSIESWLCLRFHHLAIYIETLRDCYESFVLYS
;
A
#
# COMPACT_ATOMS: atom_id res chain seq x y z
N ALA A 1 -36.93 -32.35 53.44
CA ALA A 1 -35.62 -31.80 53.88
C ALA A 1 -34.59 -32.20 52.83
N GLY A 2 -34.04 -31.21 52.12
CA GLY A 2 -33.34 -31.38 50.85
C GLY A 2 -31.89 -31.87 51.00
N SER A 3 -31.50 -32.75 50.09
CA SER A 3 -30.14 -33.20 49.82
C SER A 3 -29.50 -32.30 48.77
N HIS A 4 -28.69 -31.33 49.18
CA HIS A 4 -27.79 -30.61 48.27
C HIS A 4 -26.41 -31.28 48.29
N PRO A 5 -25.88 -31.77 47.15
CA PRO A 5 -24.54 -32.34 47.10
C PRO A 5 -23.47 -31.23 47.08
N GLY A 6 -22.40 -31.51 47.84
CA GLY A 6 -21.07 -30.87 47.91
C GLY A 6 -20.80 -29.60 47.10
N ALA A 7 -20.67 -28.47 47.80
CA ALA A 7 -19.92 -27.32 47.31
C ALA A 7 -18.41 -27.63 47.38
N VAL A 8 -17.77 -27.81 46.22
CA VAL A 8 -16.32 -28.01 46.10
C VAL A 8 -15.57 -26.75 46.61
N PRO A 9 -14.48 -26.88 47.39
CA PRO A 9 -13.72 -25.74 47.91
C PRO A 9 -12.88 -25.08 46.81
N THR A 10 -13.51 -24.26 45.98
CA THR A 10 -12.92 -23.61 44.79
C THR A 10 -11.85 -22.56 45.10
N ARG A 11 -11.81 -21.99 46.31
CA ARG A 11 -10.86 -20.90 46.65
C ARG A 11 -9.39 -21.34 46.75
N ARG A 12 -9.11 -22.54 47.24
CA ARG A 12 -7.73 -22.98 47.52
C ARG A 12 -6.98 -23.45 46.26
N TYR A 13 -7.71 -24.06 45.32
CA TYR A 13 -7.18 -24.38 44.00
C TYR A 13 -6.94 -23.14 43.15
N ARG A 14 -7.80 -22.11 43.26
CA ARG A 14 -7.66 -20.86 42.51
C ARG A 14 -6.36 -20.12 42.85
N SER A 15 -5.99 -20.02 44.13
CA SER A 15 -4.77 -19.32 44.56
C SER A 15 -3.48 -20.08 44.21
N ALA A 16 -3.51 -21.42 44.22
CA ALA A 16 -2.36 -22.25 43.83
C ALA A 16 -2.11 -22.24 42.30
N LEU A 17 -3.18 -22.16 41.49
CA LEU A 17 -3.08 -22.07 40.03
C LEU A 17 -2.85 -20.64 39.52
N LEU A 18 -3.26 -19.61 40.28
CA LEU A 18 -3.12 -18.19 39.88
C LEU A 18 -1.66 -17.74 39.73
N GLY A 19 -0.75 -18.21 40.59
CA GLY A 19 0.69 -17.87 40.48
C GLY A 19 1.32 -18.35 39.17
N PRO A 20 1.25 -19.66 38.86
CA PRO A 20 1.74 -20.21 37.59
C PRO A 20 1.07 -19.59 36.36
N LEU A 21 -0.24 -19.35 36.41
CA LEU A 21 -0.97 -18.71 35.31
C LEU A 21 -0.54 -17.25 35.09
N ARG A 22 -0.24 -16.50 36.15
CA ARG A 22 0.27 -15.13 36.05
C ARG A 22 1.67 -15.09 35.45
N SER A 23 2.53 -16.05 35.81
CA SER A 23 3.85 -16.24 35.19
C SER A 23 3.76 -16.64 33.71
N LEU A 24 2.76 -17.44 33.32
CA LEU A 24 2.57 -17.82 31.92
C LEU A 24 2.01 -16.66 31.08
N CYS A 25 1.11 -15.83 31.64
CA CYS A 25 0.64 -14.61 30.99
C CYS A 25 1.79 -13.61 30.79
N ASP A 26 2.57 -13.35 31.84
CA ASP A 26 3.73 -12.45 31.80
C ASP A 26 4.78 -12.89 30.76
N ARG A 27 5.00 -14.22 30.65
CA ARG A 27 5.90 -14.79 29.63
C ARG A 27 5.34 -14.67 28.21
N ASN A 28 4.04 -14.84 28.03
CA ASN A 28 3.39 -14.67 26.73
C ASN A 28 3.33 -13.19 26.31
N ASP A 29 3.14 -12.27 27.24
CA ASP A 29 3.14 -10.82 26.98
C ASP A 29 4.55 -10.34 26.64
N PHE A 30 5.57 -10.79 27.38
CA PHE A 30 6.97 -10.54 27.05
C PHE A 30 7.36 -11.10 25.66
N LEU A 31 6.96 -12.33 25.35
CA LEU A 31 7.19 -12.92 24.03
C LEU A 31 6.46 -12.15 22.92
N ARG A 32 5.23 -11.70 23.16
CA ARG A 32 4.47 -10.86 22.22
C ARG A 32 5.14 -9.51 21.99
N GLU A 33 5.63 -8.85 23.04
CA GLU A 33 6.32 -7.57 22.92
C GLU A 33 7.67 -7.71 22.23
N ALA A 34 8.44 -8.75 22.54
CA ALA A 34 9.71 -9.05 21.87
C ALA A 34 9.50 -9.38 20.38
N VAL A 35 8.52 -10.23 20.05
CA VAL A 35 8.17 -10.56 18.65
C VAL A 35 7.63 -9.33 17.92
N ALA A 36 6.78 -8.52 18.55
CA ALA A 36 6.28 -7.28 17.96
C ALA A 36 7.38 -6.23 17.79
N GLY A 37 8.38 -6.18 18.67
CA GLY A 37 9.57 -5.33 18.55
C GLY A 37 10.45 -5.73 17.38
N VAL A 38 10.71 -7.04 17.21
CA VAL A 38 11.44 -7.59 16.07
C VAL A 38 10.67 -7.38 14.76
N LEU A 39 9.36 -7.66 14.74
CA LEU A 39 8.51 -7.47 13.56
C LEU A 39 8.46 -6.00 13.13
N ARG A 40 8.30 -5.05 14.08
CA ARG A 40 8.34 -3.62 13.80
C ARG A 40 9.71 -3.17 13.29
N SER A 41 10.79 -3.70 13.84
CA SER A 41 12.16 -3.40 13.37
C SER A 41 12.39 -3.91 11.96
N THR A 42 11.98 -5.14 11.65
CA THR A 42 12.07 -5.73 10.30
C THR A 42 11.21 -4.97 9.29
N LEU A 43 9.97 -4.61 9.63
CA LEU A 43 9.10 -3.81 8.76
C LEU A 43 9.66 -2.40 8.50
N THR A 44 10.29 -1.78 9.49
CA THR A 44 10.91 -0.45 9.34
C THR A 44 12.12 -0.50 8.41
N VAL A 45 12.95 -1.53 8.55
CA VAL A 45 14.12 -1.76 7.66
C VAL A 45 13.67 -2.08 6.23
N MET A 46 12.64 -2.92 6.06
CA MET A 46 12.06 -3.22 4.74
C MET A 46 11.47 -1.97 4.08
N ASN A 47 10.78 -1.10 4.84
CA ASN A 47 10.24 0.15 4.32
C ASN A 47 11.34 1.16 3.98
N PHE A 48 12.41 1.24 4.76
CA PHE A 48 13.55 2.08 4.43
C PHE A 48 14.23 1.62 3.14
N LEU A 49 14.50 0.31 3.02
CA LEU A 49 15.07 -0.29 1.81
C LEU A 49 14.15 -0.07 0.59
N ALA A 50 12.84 -0.31 0.73
CA ALA A 50 11.88 -0.06 -0.32
C ALA A 50 11.91 1.41 -0.78
N ARG A 51 11.97 2.37 0.16
CA ARG A 51 12.08 3.79 -0.17
C ARG A 51 13.38 4.10 -0.91
N VAL A 52 14.52 3.60 -0.44
CA VAL A 52 15.81 3.81 -1.11
C VAL A 52 15.75 3.24 -2.53
N LEU A 53 15.27 2.00 -2.70
CA LEU A 53 15.12 1.37 -4.01
C LEU A 53 14.19 2.18 -4.94
N LEU A 54 13.06 2.67 -4.43
CA LEU A 54 12.15 3.53 -5.18
C LEU A 54 12.78 4.86 -5.59
N TRP A 55 13.49 5.55 -4.69
CA TRP A 55 14.18 6.79 -5.04
C TRP A 55 15.30 6.56 -6.06
N THR A 56 16.03 5.45 -5.94
CA THR A 56 17.06 5.10 -6.94
C THR A 56 16.46 4.75 -8.30
N SER A 57 15.33 4.05 -8.35
CA SER A 57 14.64 3.75 -9.61
C SER A 57 14.11 5.03 -10.25
N VAL A 58 13.58 5.97 -9.45
CA VAL A 58 13.12 7.28 -9.94
C VAL A 58 14.24 8.06 -10.61
N VAL A 59 15.38 8.18 -9.93
CA VAL A 59 16.55 8.89 -10.47
C VAL A 59 17.05 8.21 -11.74
N ALA A 60 17.10 6.87 -11.77
CA ALA A 60 17.52 6.11 -12.94
C ALA A 60 16.56 6.31 -14.12
N THR A 61 15.24 6.29 -13.90
CA THR A 61 14.26 6.53 -14.97
C THR A 61 14.34 7.94 -15.52
N VAL A 62 14.50 8.97 -14.67
CA VAL A 62 14.66 10.36 -15.13
C VAL A 62 15.94 10.51 -15.97
N ALA A 63 17.06 9.98 -15.49
CA ALA A 63 18.32 10.01 -16.23
C ALA A 63 18.23 9.26 -17.57
N GLY A 64 17.60 8.08 -17.56
CA GLY A 64 17.34 7.27 -18.75
C GLY A 64 16.48 8.03 -19.77
N VAL A 65 15.35 8.61 -19.35
CA VAL A 65 14.47 9.39 -20.25
C VAL A 65 15.22 10.57 -20.87
N VAL A 66 16.03 11.31 -20.09
CA VAL A 66 16.83 12.43 -20.61
C VAL A 66 17.87 11.93 -21.62
N TRP A 67 18.55 10.83 -21.31
CA TRP A 67 19.52 10.21 -22.21
C TRP A 67 18.89 9.76 -23.52
N TYR A 68 17.86 8.91 -23.44
CA TYR A 68 17.12 8.42 -24.62
C TYR A 68 16.51 9.56 -25.42
N SER A 69 15.94 10.58 -24.78
CA SER A 69 15.37 11.75 -25.46
C SER A 69 16.41 12.51 -26.27
N ARG A 70 17.65 12.65 -25.77
CA ARG A 70 18.74 13.28 -26.53
C ARG A 70 19.14 12.44 -27.73
N GLU A 71 19.32 11.13 -27.55
CA GLU A 71 19.69 10.20 -28.62
C GLU A 71 18.65 10.18 -29.75
N LEU A 72 17.36 10.07 -29.41
CA LEU A 72 16.26 10.04 -30.37
C LEU A 72 16.11 11.36 -31.15
N LYS A 73 16.40 12.51 -30.52
CA LYS A 73 16.42 13.81 -31.22
C LYS A 73 17.55 13.90 -32.24
N LEU A 74 18.72 13.33 -31.94
CA LEU A 74 19.85 13.29 -32.87
C LEU A 74 19.55 12.39 -34.08
N ASN A 75 18.80 11.30 -33.87
CA ASN A 75 18.39 10.36 -34.91
C ASN A 75 17.19 10.83 -35.76
N GLY A 76 16.68 12.05 -35.56
CA GLY A 76 15.64 12.65 -36.39
C GLY A 76 14.24 12.01 -36.25
N THR A 77 13.94 11.38 -35.11
CA THR A 77 12.63 10.73 -34.86
C THR A 77 11.52 11.75 -34.56
N ASP A 78 10.28 11.40 -34.92
CA ASP A 78 9.10 12.24 -34.66
C ASP A 78 8.93 12.62 -33.17
N PRO A 79 8.72 13.90 -32.84
CA PRO A 79 8.59 14.36 -31.45
C PRO A 79 7.45 13.69 -30.68
N HIS A 80 6.36 13.34 -31.37
CA HIS A 80 5.19 12.67 -30.77
C HIS A 80 5.55 11.29 -30.21
N LEU A 81 6.42 10.54 -30.89
CA LEU A 81 6.82 9.21 -30.46
C LEU A 81 7.70 9.29 -29.21
N ILE A 82 8.64 10.26 -29.19
CA ILE A 82 9.53 10.53 -28.06
C ILE A 82 8.70 10.87 -26.82
N ALA A 83 7.70 11.76 -26.97
CA ALA A 83 6.81 12.13 -25.89
C ALA A 83 6.04 10.92 -25.34
N TRP A 84 5.49 10.07 -26.22
CA TRP A 84 4.74 8.87 -25.82
C TRP A 84 5.57 7.83 -25.07
N PHE A 85 6.79 7.54 -25.51
CA PHE A 85 7.69 6.64 -24.79
C PHE A 85 8.13 7.22 -23.44
N SER A 86 8.45 8.51 -23.39
CA SER A 86 8.84 9.17 -22.13
C SER A 86 7.71 9.17 -21.10
N ALA A 87 6.48 9.48 -21.53
CA ALA A 87 5.29 9.45 -20.67
C ALA A 87 5.04 8.02 -20.15
N GLY A 88 5.14 7.00 -21.01
CA GLY A 88 4.97 5.60 -20.60
C GLY A 88 5.99 5.16 -19.53
N ALA A 89 7.25 5.61 -19.63
CA ALA A 89 8.27 5.33 -18.62
C ALA A 89 7.91 5.92 -17.24
N PHE A 90 7.36 7.13 -17.20
CA PHE A 90 6.92 7.75 -15.94
C PHE A 90 5.67 7.08 -15.36
N VAL A 91 4.71 6.67 -16.20
CA VAL A 91 3.52 5.93 -15.76
C VAL A 91 3.90 4.58 -15.17
N LEU A 92 4.80 3.84 -15.84
CA LEU A 92 5.27 2.53 -15.38
C LEU A 92 6.04 2.60 -14.05
N LEU A 93 6.61 3.76 -13.73
CA LEU A 93 7.23 4.04 -12.44
C LEU A 93 6.18 4.47 -11.39
N GLY A 94 5.23 5.33 -11.75
CA GLY A 94 4.21 5.84 -10.81
C GLY A 94 3.23 4.75 -10.34
N PHE A 95 2.92 3.80 -11.22
CA PHE A 95 2.02 2.68 -10.94
C PHE A 95 2.46 1.79 -9.76
N PRO A 96 3.69 1.22 -9.71
CA PRO A 96 4.15 0.42 -8.58
C PRO A 96 4.31 1.24 -7.30
N ILE A 97 4.61 2.55 -7.39
CA ILE A 97 4.67 3.44 -6.22
C ILE A 97 3.29 3.56 -5.57
N SER A 98 2.25 3.82 -6.37
CA SER A 98 0.88 3.90 -5.86
C SER A 98 0.43 2.57 -5.25
N ILE A 99 0.69 1.45 -5.94
CA ILE A 99 0.38 0.10 -5.44
C ILE A 99 1.07 -0.18 -4.10
N TYR A 100 2.35 0.17 -3.96
CA TYR A 100 3.07 0.01 -2.71
C TYR A 100 2.45 0.83 -1.56
N GLY A 101 2.03 2.06 -1.84
CA GLY A 101 1.30 2.90 -0.87
C GLY A 101 0.00 2.24 -0.42
N ILE A 102 -0.79 1.72 -1.36
CA ILE A 102 -2.04 1.00 -1.09
C ILE A 102 -1.78 -0.22 -0.19
N PHE A 103 -0.77 -1.03 -0.50
CA PHE A 103 -0.40 -2.20 0.31
C PHE A 103 0.02 -1.85 1.73
N MET A 104 0.75 -0.75 1.92
CA MET A 104 1.13 -0.28 3.25
C MET A 104 -0.09 0.14 4.07
N HIS A 105 -1.03 0.88 3.48
CA HIS A 105 -2.26 1.23 4.15
C HIS A 105 -3.05 -0.03 4.52
N LEU A 106 -3.28 -0.94 3.57
CA LEU A 106 -4.01 -2.21 3.80
C LEU A 106 -3.41 -3.07 4.91
N SER A 107 -2.09 -3.05 5.08
CA SER A 107 -1.40 -3.84 6.10
C SER A 107 -1.63 -3.34 7.53
N ASN A 108 -2.01 -2.06 7.73
CA ASN A 108 -2.33 -1.48 9.03
C ASN A 108 -3.81 -1.03 9.08
N TYR A 109 -4.72 -2.01 8.95
CA TYR A 109 -6.17 -1.80 8.90
C TYR A 109 -6.75 -1.48 10.29
N TYR A 110 -6.68 -0.21 10.72
CA TYR A 110 -7.14 0.21 12.06
C TYR A 110 -8.59 0.73 12.07
N GLN A 111 -9.01 1.43 11.02
CA GLN A 111 -10.36 1.99 10.89
C GLN A 111 -10.94 1.76 9.48
N PRO A 112 -11.78 0.72 9.30
CA PRO A 112 -12.22 0.27 7.98
C PRO A 112 -12.99 1.33 7.18
N ASN A 113 -13.85 2.10 7.85
CA ASN A 113 -14.71 3.10 7.21
C ASN A 113 -13.90 4.25 6.57
N VAL A 114 -12.94 4.82 7.31
CA VAL A 114 -12.11 5.94 6.83
C VAL A 114 -11.09 5.46 5.80
N GLN A 115 -10.53 4.26 6.01
CA GLN A 115 -9.46 3.73 5.18
C GLN A 115 -9.93 3.33 3.77
N CYS A 116 -11.18 2.92 3.61
CA CYS A 116 -11.76 2.68 2.28
C CYS A 116 -11.70 3.96 1.40
N PHE A 117 -11.98 5.13 1.98
CA PHE A 117 -11.85 6.41 1.27
C PHE A 117 -10.39 6.71 0.89
N VAL A 118 -9.43 6.43 1.76
CA VAL A 118 -8.00 6.62 1.47
C VAL A 118 -7.55 5.72 0.32
N VAL A 119 -7.95 4.45 0.31
CA VAL A 119 -7.63 3.51 -0.77
C VAL A 119 -8.22 3.99 -2.10
N ARG A 120 -9.46 4.49 -2.11
CA ARG A 120 -10.11 5.06 -3.31
C ARG A 120 -9.32 6.26 -3.87
N ILE A 121 -8.85 7.18 -3.02
CA ILE A 121 -8.01 8.31 -3.46
C ILE A 121 -6.66 7.84 -4.02
N LEU A 122 -6.03 6.83 -3.42
CA LEU A 122 -4.76 6.29 -3.94
C LEU A 122 -4.91 5.60 -5.30
N TRP A 123 -6.07 4.98 -5.56
CA TRP A 123 -6.43 4.40 -6.85
C TRP A 123 -6.65 5.44 -7.97
N MET A 124 -6.91 6.70 -7.64
CA MET A 124 -7.00 7.77 -8.65
C MET A 124 -5.68 7.96 -9.40
N VAL A 125 -4.56 7.96 -8.69
CA VAL A 125 -3.21 8.21 -9.27
C VAL A 125 -2.86 7.28 -10.44
N PRO A 126 -2.96 5.94 -10.33
CA PRO A 126 -2.62 5.05 -11.43
C PRO A 126 -3.61 5.15 -12.60
N ILE A 127 -4.91 5.33 -12.33
CA ILE A 127 -5.94 5.49 -13.38
C ILE A 127 -5.64 6.73 -14.22
N TYR A 128 -5.36 7.86 -13.55
CA TYR A 128 -5.07 9.14 -14.21
C TYR A 128 -3.75 9.09 -14.99
N SER A 129 -2.74 8.41 -14.44
CA SER A 129 -1.45 8.24 -15.10
C SER A 129 -1.60 7.48 -16.42
N ILE A 130 -2.35 6.37 -16.42
CA ILE A 130 -2.61 5.55 -17.61
C ILE A 130 -3.47 6.29 -18.63
N GLU A 131 -4.51 7.00 -18.17
CA GLU A 131 -5.37 7.83 -19.01
C GLU A 131 -4.56 8.88 -19.77
N SER A 132 -3.76 9.67 -19.06
CA SER A 132 -2.91 10.71 -19.65
C SER A 132 -1.96 10.14 -20.72
N TRP A 133 -1.36 8.97 -20.48
CA TRP A 133 -0.48 8.31 -21.44
C TRP A 133 -1.23 7.78 -22.69
N LEU A 134 -2.43 7.22 -22.51
CA LEU A 134 -3.26 6.76 -23.62
C LEU A 134 -3.78 7.92 -24.47
N CYS A 135 -4.24 9.01 -23.84
CA CYS A 135 -4.73 10.21 -24.51
C CYS A 135 -3.67 10.87 -25.39
N LEU A 136 -2.38 10.75 -25.03
CA LEU A 136 -1.27 11.26 -25.83
C LEU A 136 -1.13 10.56 -27.20
N ARG A 137 -1.55 9.29 -27.31
CA ARG A 137 -1.46 8.50 -28.55
C ARG A 137 -2.80 8.38 -29.28
N PHE A 138 -3.88 8.19 -28.54
CA PHE A 138 -5.21 7.89 -29.08
C PHE A 138 -6.16 9.07 -28.86
N HIS A 139 -5.97 10.15 -29.61
CA HIS A 139 -6.80 11.34 -29.47
C HIS A 139 -8.30 11.06 -29.73
N HIS A 140 -8.63 10.14 -30.63
CA HIS A 140 -10.01 9.73 -30.88
C HIS A 140 -10.65 9.01 -29.68
N LEU A 141 -9.86 8.30 -28.87
CA LEU A 141 -10.35 7.61 -27.68
C LEU A 141 -10.33 8.50 -26.45
N ALA A 142 -9.65 9.66 -26.49
CA ALA A 142 -9.50 10.54 -25.35
C ALA A 142 -10.85 10.93 -24.74
N ILE A 143 -11.82 11.32 -25.55
CA ILE A 143 -13.17 11.70 -25.08
C ILE A 143 -13.86 10.55 -24.34
N TYR A 144 -13.68 9.31 -24.79
CA TYR A 144 -14.27 8.13 -24.13
C TYR A 144 -13.57 7.80 -22.81
N ILE A 145 -12.24 7.92 -22.75
CA ILE A 145 -11.49 7.63 -21.53
C ILE A 145 -11.73 8.73 -20.48
N GLU A 146 -11.82 9.98 -20.92
CA GLU A 146 -12.13 11.15 -20.10
C GLU A 146 -13.53 11.02 -19.47
N THR A 147 -14.53 10.68 -20.27
CA THR A 147 -15.90 10.45 -19.75
C THR A 147 -15.96 9.29 -18.75
N LEU A 148 -15.22 8.19 -18.99
CA LEU A 148 -15.13 7.09 -18.03
C LEU A 148 -14.49 7.52 -16.69
N ARG A 149 -13.48 8.40 -16.73
CA ARG A 149 -12.83 8.96 -15.54
C ARG A 149 -13.81 9.80 -14.74
N ASP A 150 -14.58 10.67 -15.39
CA ASP A 150 -15.57 11.52 -14.72
C ASP A 150 -16.72 10.68 -14.11
N CYS A 151 -17.10 9.57 -14.76
CA CYS A 151 -18.01 8.57 -14.20
C CYS A 151 -17.41 7.85 -12.98
N TYR A 152 -16.11 7.52 -12.99
CA TYR A 152 -15.45 6.89 -11.85
C TYR A 152 -15.40 7.84 -10.64
N GLU A 153 -15.07 9.11 -10.86
CA GLU A 153 -15.02 10.11 -9.79
C GLU A 153 -16.39 10.33 -9.14
N SER A 154 -17.44 10.49 -9.95
CA SER A 154 -18.81 10.62 -9.43
C SER A 154 -19.26 9.39 -8.64
N PHE A 155 -18.93 8.18 -9.09
CA PHE A 155 -19.18 6.95 -8.33
C PHE A 155 -18.43 6.93 -6.99
N VAL A 156 -17.15 7.32 -6.99
CA VAL A 156 -16.31 7.33 -5.78
C VAL A 156 -16.81 8.32 -4.73
N LEU A 157 -17.34 9.46 -5.16
CA LEU A 157 -17.87 10.52 -4.30
C LEU A 157 -19.26 10.21 -3.74
N TYR A 158 -20.07 9.44 -4.48
CA TYR A 158 -21.41 9.07 -4.07
C TYR A 158 -21.46 7.85 -3.12
N SER A 159 -20.42 7.01 -3.15
CA SER A 159 -20.32 5.76 -2.38
C SER A 159 -19.58 5.89 -1.06
#